data_AF-A0A935JPU1-F1
#
_entry.id   AF-A0A935JPU1-F1
#
_cell.length_a   1.000
_cell.length_b   1.000
_cell.length_c   1.000
_cell.angle_alpha   90.00
_cell.angle_beta   90.00
_cell.angle_gamma   90.00
#
_symmetry.space_group_name_H-M   'P 1'
#
loop_
_entity.id
_entity.type
_entity.pdbx_description
1 polymer ?
#
loop_
_entity_poly.entity_id
_entity_poly.type
_entity_poly.pdbx_seq_one_letter_code
_entity_poly.pdbx_strand_id
1 'polypeptide(L)' 'MSQDGKWSEDSFFIENISKKEALFYALKYEQCAFVYGKANQMPELIWTSDCK' A
#
# COMPACT_ATOMS: atom_id res chain seq x y z
N MET A 1 8.17 8.31 -7.86
CA MET A 1 9.46 7.59 -8.02
C MET A 1 10.04 7.45 -6.62
N SER A 2 10.40 6.25 -6.15
CA SER A 2 11.11 6.13 -4.87
C SER A 2 12.53 6.67 -5.02
N GLN A 3 13.03 7.22 -3.90
CA GLN A 3 14.28 7.97 -3.83
C GLN A 3 15.53 7.14 -4.19
N ASP A 4 15.40 5.82 -4.15
CA ASP A 4 16.44 4.81 -4.28
C ASP A 4 16.22 3.87 -5.48
N GLY A 5 15.15 4.07 -6.26
CA GLY A 5 14.98 3.45 -7.59
C GLY A 5 14.83 1.92 -7.61
N LYS A 6 14.68 1.27 -6.45
CA LYS A 6 14.59 -0.20 -6.31
C LYS A 6 13.17 -0.76 -6.45
N TRP A 7 12.23 0.05 -6.95
CA TRP A 7 10.83 -0.32 -7.04
C TRP A 7 10.60 -1.17 -8.29
N SER A 8 10.23 -2.44 -8.10
CA SER A 8 9.63 -3.25 -9.17
C SER A 8 8.26 -2.66 -9.50
N GLU A 9 7.87 -2.62 -10.77
CA GLU A 9 6.53 -2.18 -11.19
C GLU A 9 5.41 -3.03 -10.56
N ASP A 10 5.74 -4.21 -10.03
CA ASP A 10 4.82 -5.12 -9.33
C ASP A 10 4.49 -4.70 -7.90
N SER A 11 5.09 -3.62 -7.39
CA SER A 11 4.83 -3.12 -6.04
C SER A 11 4.81 -1.61 -6.07
N PHE A 12 3.87 -1.00 -5.33
CA PHE A 12 3.81 0.45 -5.16
C PHE A 12 4.01 0.84 -3.70
N PHE A 13 4.84 1.85 -3.47
CA PHE A 13 4.98 2.49 -2.17
C PHE A 13 4.72 3.95 -2.32
N ILE A 14 3.78 4.36 -1.50
CA ILE A 14 3.18 5.67 -1.55
C ILE A 14 3.32 6.18 -0.13
N GLU A 15 4.17 7.18 0.01
CA GLU A 15 4.43 7.82 1.29
C GLU A 15 3.42 8.93 1.56
N ASN A 16 3.31 9.31 2.82
CA ASN A 16 2.53 10.47 3.26
C ASN A 16 1.04 10.43 2.86
N ILE A 17 0.46 9.22 2.83
CA ILE A 17 -0.98 9.00 2.64
C ILE A 17 -1.60 8.39 3.89
N SER A 18 -2.88 8.66 4.09
CA SER A 18 -3.69 8.03 5.12
C SER A 18 -4.03 6.57 4.76
N LYS A 19 -4.39 5.77 5.78
CA LYS A 19 -4.89 4.40 5.59
C LYS A 19 -6.11 4.34 4.66
N LYS A 20 -6.95 5.38 4.65
CA LYS A 20 -8.14 5.49 3.78
C LYS A 20 -7.74 5.70 2.31
N GLU A 21 -6.75 6.54 2.05
CA GLU A 21 -6.21 6.75 0.70
C GLU A 21 -5.50 5.49 0.19
N ALA A 22 -4.74 4.81 1.07
CA ALA A 22 -4.10 3.55 0.72
C ALA A 22 -5.14 2.48 0.32
N LEU A 23 -6.24 2.37 1.06
CA LEU A 23 -7.36 1.48 0.71
C LEU A 23 -8.00 1.87 -0.63
N PHE A 24 -8.21 3.17 -0.88
CA PHE A 24 -8.75 3.63 -2.16
C PHE A 24 -7.88 3.21 -3.34
N TYR A 25 -6.55 3.36 -3.23
CA TYR A 25 -5.63 2.93 -4.28
C TYR A 25 -5.58 1.41 -4.43
N ALA A 26 -5.55 0.67 -3.33
CA ALA A 26 -5.57 -0.79 -3.37
C ALA A 26 -6.81 -1.32 -4.12
N LEU A 27 -7.99 -0.76 -3.87
CA LEU A 27 -9.21 -1.11 -4.60
C LEU A 27 -9.16 -0.65 -6.06
N LYS A 28 -8.71 0.58 -6.33
CA LYS A 28 -8.60 1.13 -7.68
C LYS A 28 -7.71 0.29 -8.61
N TYR A 29 -6.66 -0.33 -8.05
CA TYR A 29 -5.71 -1.17 -8.78
C TYR A 29 -5.92 -2.66 -8.52
N GLU A 30 -7.10 -3.05 -8.03
CA GLU A 30 -7.52 -4.46 -7.81
C GLU A 30 -6.49 -5.27 -7.01
N GLN A 31 -5.80 -4.63 -6.07
CA GLN A 31 -4.83 -5.28 -5.20
C GLN A 31 -5.57 -6.06 -4.11
N CYS A 32 -5.22 -7.33 -3.93
CA CYS A 32 -5.83 -8.17 -2.89
C CYS A 32 -5.44 -7.78 -1.46
N ALA A 33 -4.28 -7.16 -1.28
CA ALA A 33 -3.83 -6.67 0.00
C ALA A 33 -2.83 -5.53 -0.18
N PHE A 34 -2.63 -4.76 0.88
CA PHE A 34 -1.56 -3.77 0.97
C PHE A 34 -0.97 -3.73 2.37
N VAL A 35 0.27 -3.27 2.47
CA VAL A 35 0.94 -3.03 3.75
C VAL A 35 0.85 -1.55 4.07
N TYR A 36 0.39 -1.21 5.27
CA TYR A 36 0.33 0.16 5.76
C TYR A 36 1.11 0.30 7.05
N GLY A 37 1.99 1.29 7.12
CA GLY A 37 2.80 1.56 8.30
C GLY A 37 2.90 3.04 8.59
N LYS A 38 3.23 3.36 9.84
CA LYS A 38 3.69 4.69 10.25
C LYS A 38 5.11 4.57 10.79
N ALA A 39 5.86 5.66 10.73
CA ALA A 39 7.20 5.71 11.33
C ALA A 39 7.15 5.25 12.79
N ASN A 40 8.10 4.41 13.19
CA ASN A 40 8.21 3.84 14.53
C ASN A 40 7.02 2.97 14.99
N GLN A 41 6.19 2.50 14.06
CA GLN A 41 5.13 1.54 14.34
C GLN A 41 5.30 0.31 13.46
N MET A 42 4.93 -0.86 14.00
CA MET A 42 4.94 -2.09 13.21
C MET A 42 3.89 -1.97 12.10
N PRO A 43 4.26 -2.23 10.83
CA PRO A 43 3.31 -2.14 9.73
C PRO A 43 2.25 -3.24 9.81
N GLU A 44 1.08 -2.96 9.28
CA GLU A 44 -0.08 -3.85 9.23
C GLU A 44 -0.32 -4.33 7.79
N LEU A 45 -0.58 -5.63 7.61
CA LEU A 45 -1.11 -6.19 6.36
C LEU A 45 -2.63 -6.07 6.37
N ILE A 46 -3.20 -5.45 5.34
CA ILE A 46 -4.63 -5.19 5.20
C ILE A 46 -5.13 -5.85 3.92
N TRP A 47 -6.15 -6.71 4.05
CA TRP A 47 -6.83 -7.34 2.93
C TRP A 47 -7.94 -6.45 2.40
N THR A 48 -8.05 -6.36 1.07
CA THR A 48 -9.20 -5.72 0.42
C THR A 48 -10.38 -6.69 0.37
N SER A 49 -11.60 -6.15 0.36
CA SER A 49 -12.82 -6.95 0.47
C SER A 49 -13.13 -7.80 -0.77
N ASP A 50 -12.49 -7.53 -1.91
CA ASP A 50 -12.85 -8.10 -3.21
C ASP A 50 -12.10 -9.40 -3.56
N CYS A 51 -11.10 -9.82 -2.78
CA CYS A 51 -10.36 -11.07 -3.02
C CYS A 51 -10.81 -12.25 -2.13
N LYS A 52 -12.10 -12.32 -1.78
CA LYS A 52 -12.71 -13.45 -1.05
C LYS A 52 -13.27 -14.52 -1.96
#